data_AF-S7MJ01-F1
#
_entry.id   AF-S7MJ01-F1
#
_cell.length_a   1.000
_cell.length_b   1.000
_cell.length_c   1.000
_cell.angle_alpha   90.00
_cell.angle_beta   90.00
_cell.angle_gamma   90.00
#
_symmetry.space_group_name_H-M   'P 1'
#
loop_
_entity.id
_entity.type
_entity.pdbx_description
1 polymer ?
#
loop_
_entity_poly.entity_id
_entity_poly.type
_entity_poly.pdbx_seq_one_letter_code
_entity_poly.pdbx_strand_id
1 'polypeptide(L)' 'MHYQDSLPRLPVPKLEDTIRRYLSAQKALLDDGQFRKTEVFYKNFENGIGKELHNQLVVQDKQNKHMSYISESRKERE' A
#
# COMPACT_ATOMS: atom_id res chain seq x y z
N MET A 1 -6.24 15.74 26.01
CA MET A 1 -6.35 15.31 24.60
C MET A 1 -7.82 15.06 24.29
N HIS A 2 -8.56 16.05 23.79
CA HIS A 2 -10.02 15.95 23.64
C HIS A 2 -10.48 15.27 22.34
N TYR A 3 -9.63 15.21 21.32
CA TYR A 3 -10.02 14.73 19.98
C TYR A 3 -9.41 13.38 19.60
N GLN A 4 -8.56 12.79 20.46
CA GLN A 4 -7.82 11.57 20.11
C GLN A 4 -8.76 10.40 19.82
N ASP A 5 -9.82 10.24 20.61
CA ASP A 5 -10.81 9.17 20.45
C ASP A 5 -11.73 9.38 19.22
N SER A 6 -11.76 10.60 18.68
CA SER A 6 -12.58 10.97 17.52
C SER A 6 -11.81 10.97 16.20
N LEU A 7 -10.50 10.68 16.22
CA LEU A 7 -9.70 10.69 14.99
C LEU A 7 -10.16 9.58 14.04
N PRO A 8 -10.36 9.90 12.74
CA PRO A 8 -10.69 8.89 11.76
C PRO A 8 -9.52 7.93 11.58
N ARG A 9 -9.85 6.66 11.33
CA ARG A 9 -8.85 5.64 11.00
C ARG A 9 -8.23 5.94 9.63
N LEU A 10 -6.93 5.74 9.52
CA LEU A 10 -6.25 5.83 8.23
C LEU A 10 -6.69 4.67 7.33
N PRO A 11 -7.30 4.93 6.16
CA PRO A 11 -7.76 3.86 5.30
C PRO A 11 -6.59 3.15 4.62
N VAL A 12 -6.70 1.83 4.44
CA VAL A 12 -5.82 1.08 3.55
C VAL A 12 -6.26 1.37 2.11
N PRO A 13 -5.41 1.95 1.24
CA PRO A 13 -5.77 2.24 -0.13
C PRO A 13 -5.97 0.94 -0.94
N LYS A 14 -6.82 0.99 -1.98
CA LYS A 14 -6.97 -0.14 -2.90
C LYS A 14 -5.62 -0.50 -3.54
N LEU A 15 -5.39 -1.80 -3.74
CA LEU A 15 -4.18 -2.30 -4.39
C LEU A 15 -4.00 -1.70 -5.80
N GLU A 16 -5.06 -1.72 -6.61
CA GLU A 16 -5.09 -1.17 -7.97
C GLU A 16 -4.68 0.31 -8.00
N ASP A 17 -5.23 1.11 -7.09
CA ASP A 17 -4.92 2.55 -6.97
C ASP A 17 -3.46 2.78 -6.58
N THR A 18 -2.95 1.95 -5.69
CA THR A 18 -1.56 2.01 -5.22
C THR A 18 -0.59 1.68 -6.35
N ILE A 19 -0.85 0.60 -7.10
CA ILE A 19 -0.04 0.19 -8.25
C ILE A 19 -0.08 1.24 -9.35
N ARG A 20 -1.25 1.78 -9.68
CA ARG A 20 -1.41 2.84 -10.68
C ARG A 20 -0.61 4.10 -10.32
N ARG A 21 -0.68 4.53 -9.05
CA ARG A 21 0.09 5.70 -8.56
C ARG A 21 1.59 5.44 -8.60
N TYR A 22 2.02 4.24 -8.20
CA TYR A 22 3.42 3.82 -8.27
C TYR A 22 3.94 3.86 -9.72
N LEU A 23 3.23 3.22 -10.67
CA LEU A 23 3.62 3.23 -12.07
C LEU A 23 3.66 4.65 -12.64
N SER A 24 2.72 5.51 -12.26
CA SER A 24 2.70 6.91 -12.69
C SER A 24 3.95 7.67 -12.22
N ALA A 25 4.41 7.43 -10.99
CA ALA A 25 5.65 8.02 -10.48
C ALA A 25 6.90 7.48 -11.20
N GLN A 26 6.92 6.18 -11.54
CA GLN A 26 8.04 5.56 -12.24
C GLN A 26 8.22 6.05 -13.69
N LYS A 27 7.15 6.50 -14.36
CA LYS A 27 7.25 7.04 -15.73
C LYS A 27 8.23 8.20 -15.88
N ALA A 28 8.43 8.99 -14.82
CA ALA A 28 9.39 10.10 -14.85
C ALA A 28 10.84 9.65 -14.60
N LEU A 29 11.06 8.41 -14.16
CA LEU A 29 12.36 7.92 -13.69
C LEU A 29 12.96 6.84 -14.59
N LEU A 30 12.10 6.08 -15.30
CA LEU A 30 12.50 4.91 -16.08
C LEU A 30 12.43 5.18 -17.58
N ASP A 31 13.32 4.56 -18.34
CA ASP A 31 13.17 4.48 -19.80
C ASP A 31 12.01 3.54 -20.20
N ASP A 32 11.59 3.62 -21.46
CA ASP A 32 10.46 2.82 -21.97
C ASP A 32 10.63 1.31 -21.78
N GLY A 33 11.84 0.79 -21.92
CA GLY A 33 12.15 -0.64 -21.76
C GLY A 33 12.04 -1.07 -20.30
N GLN A 34 12.59 -0.28 -19.39
CA GLN A 34 12.47 -0.48 -17.94
C GLN A 34 11.02 -0.35 -17.47
N PHE A 35 10.29 0.64 -17.99
CA PHE A 35 8.91 0.88 -17.63
C PHE A 35 8.00 -0.29 -18.05
N ARG A 36 8.14 -0.81 -19.28
CA ARG A 36 7.37 -1.98 -19.75
C ARG A 36 7.61 -3.23 -18.89
N LYS A 37 8.86 -3.49 -18.50
CA LYS A 37 9.18 -4.60 -17.58
C LYS A 37 8.49 -4.39 -16.23
N THR A 38 8.56 -3.18 -15.70
CA THR A 38 7.88 -2.79 -14.46
C THR A 38 6.38 -3.02 -14.54
N GLU A 39 5.71 -2.60 -15.61
CA GLU A 39 4.26 -2.85 -15.79
C GLU A 39 3.90 -4.33 -15.74
N VAL A 40 4.68 -5.20 -16.39
CA VAL A 40 4.45 -6.66 -16.36
C VAL A 40 4.61 -7.21 -14.94
N PHE A 41 5.66 -6.81 -14.22
CA PHE A 41 5.86 -7.23 -12.83
C PHE A 41 4.68 -6.82 -11.94
N TYR A 42 4.23 -5.58 -12.06
CA TYR A 42 3.13 -5.08 -11.22
C TYR A 42 1.78 -5.70 -11.57
N LYS A 43 1.54 -6.03 -12.85
CA LYS A 43 0.35 -6.80 -13.25
C LYS A 43 0.36 -8.21 -12.66
N ASN A 44 1.52 -8.87 -12.63
CA ASN A 44 1.65 -10.19 -12.01
C ASN A 44 1.53 -10.11 -10.49
N PHE A 45 2.07 -9.06 -9.87
CA PHE A 45 1.93 -8.82 -8.43
C PHE A 45 0.46 -8.58 -8.05
N GLU A 46 -0.23 -7.72 -8.79
CA GLU A 46 -1.65 -7.40 -8.58
C GLU A 46 -2.56 -8.63 -8.65
N ASN A 47 -2.29 -9.54 -9.59
CA ASN A 47 -3.08 -10.75 -9.80
C ASN A 47 -2.56 -11.97 -9.01
N GLY A 48 -1.45 -11.82 -8.30
CA GLY A 48 -0.77 -12.90 -7.58
C GLY A 48 -0.57 -12.55 -6.11
N ILE A 49 0.69 -12.63 -5.66
CA ILE A 49 1.05 -12.48 -4.24
C ILE A 49 0.64 -11.13 -3.65
N GLY A 50 0.60 -10.07 -4.45
CA GLY A 50 0.20 -8.73 -3.99
C GLY A 50 -1.24 -8.66 -3.52
N LYS A 51 -2.16 -9.40 -4.17
CA LYS A 51 -3.55 -9.51 -3.74
C LYS A 51 -3.68 -10.21 -2.39
N GLU A 52 -2.94 -11.29 -2.20
CA GLU A 52 -2.93 -12.05 -0.95
C GLU A 52 -2.38 -11.21 0.20
N LEU A 53 -1.23 -10.56 0.00
CA LEU A 53 -0.63 -9.66 0.98
C LEU A 53 -1.56 -8.48 1.32
N HIS A 54 -2.24 -7.90 0.32
CA HIS A 54 -3.19 -6.82 0.54
C HIS A 54 -4.40 -7.30 1.38
N ASN A 55 -4.92 -8.49 1.11
CA ASN A 55 -6.00 -9.06 1.90
C ASN A 55 -5.58 -9.27 3.36
N GLN A 56 -4.38 -9.81 3.60
CA GLN A 56 -3.82 -9.98 4.93
C GLN A 56 -3.66 -8.64 5.65
N LEU A 57 -3.15 -7.61 4.96
CA LEU A 57 -3.04 -6.25 5.50
C LEU A 57 -4.41 -5.68 5.91
N VAL A 58 -5.43 -5.87 5.09
CA VAL A 58 -6.81 -5.40 5.39
C VAL A 58 -7.40 -6.16 6.58
N VAL A 59 -7.15 -7.46 6.69
CA VAL A 59 -7.58 -8.25 7.86
C VAL A 59 -6.88 -7.75 9.13
N GLN A 60 -5.57 -7.55 9.07
CA GLN A 60 -4.77 -7.03 10.18
C GLN A 60 -5.23 -5.63 10.60
N ASP A 61 -5.52 -4.73 9.66
CA ASP A 61 -6.06 -3.39 9.97
C ASP A 61 -7.42 -3.49 10.68
N LYS A 62 -8.30 -4.39 10.23
CA LYS A 62 -9.62 -4.60 10.86
C LYS A 62 -9.52 -5.16 12.28
N GLN A 63 -8.51 -5.98 12.55
CA GLN A 63 -8.25 -6.54 13.88
C GLN A 63 -7.62 -5.49 14.82
N ASN A 64 -6.75 -4.62 14.30
CA ASN A 64 -6.00 -3.64 15.09
C ASN A 64 -6.63 -2.23 14.99
N LYS A 65 -7.84 -2.06 15.52
CA LYS A 65 -8.61 -0.81 15.34
C LYS A 65 -8.06 0.40 16.12
N HIS A 66 -7.30 0.15 17.18
CA HIS A 66 -6.72 1.18 18.05
C HIS A 66 -5.46 1.84 17.46
N MET A 67 -4.99 1.35 16.30
CA MET A 67 -3.77 1.82 15.66
C MET A 67 -3.97 1.93 14.14
N SER A 68 -3.13 2.74 13.49
CA SER A 68 -3.06 2.78 12.02
C SER A 68 -2.16 1.65 11.51
N TYR A 69 -2.51 1.08 10.34
CA TYR A 69 -1.79 -0.06 9.75
C TYR A 69 -0.28 0.16 9.51
N ILE A 70 0.19 1.41 9.48
CA ILE A 70 1.59 1.78 9.25
C ILE A 70 2.40 2.06 10.53
N SER A 71 1.73 2.23 11.68
CA SER A 71 2.37 2.78 12.88
C SER A 71 3.49 1.90 13.41
N GLU A 72 3.31 0.58 13.49
CA GLU A 72 4.36 -0.34 13.96
C GLU A 72 5.56 -0.37 13.00
N SER A 73 5.32 -0.53 11.70
CA SER A 73 6.38 -0.57 10.67
C SER A 73 7.22 0.71 10.54
N ARG A 74 6.76 1.83 11.11
CA ARG A 74 7.49 3.09 11.15
C ARG A 74 8.39 3.18 12.37
N LYS A 75 7.95 2.67 13.53
CA LYS A 75 8.73 2.65 14.77
C LYS A 75 9.99 1.79 14.64
N GLU A 76 9.93 0.70 13.89
CA GLU A 76 11.08 -0.19 13.66
C GLU A 76 12.20 0.44 12.82
N ARG A 77 11.97 1.62 12.22
CA ARG A 77 12.92 2.31 11.35
C ARG A 77 13.60 3.52 12.01
N GLU A 78 13.28 3.79 13.26
CA GLU A 78 13.89 4.82 14.11
C GLU A 78 14.85 4.19 15.12
#